data_AF-A0A5E4GDC5-F1
#
_entry.id   AF-A0A5E4GDC5-F1
#
_cell.length_a   1.000
_cell.length_b   1.000
_cell.length_c   1.000
_cell.angle_alpha   90.00
_cell.angle_beta   90.00
_cell.angle_gamma   90.00
#
_symmetry.space_group_name_H-M   'P 1'
#
loop_
_entity.id
_entity.type
_entity.pdbx_description
1 polymer ?
#
loop_
_entity_poly.entity_id
_entity_poly.type
_entity_poly.pdbx_seq_one_letter_code
_entity_poly.pdbx_strand_id
1 'polypeptide(L)' 'PKWVQAIKEEMKALEKNQTWTLETIPRGKKTIGCRWVFTIKHNADGSIERYKARLVAKRYTQTYGIDYEETFAPVA' A
#
# COMPACT_ATOMS: atom_id res chain seq x y z
N PRO A 1 -3.32 0.63 20.61
CA PRO A 1 -3.33 1.76 19.64
C PRO A 1 -3.97 1.35 18.30
N LYS A 2 -5.14 1.93 17.97
CA LYS A 2 -6.03 1.52 16.86
C LYS A 2 -5.36 1.48 15.47
N TRP A 3 -4.33 2.30 15.26
CA TRP A 3 -3.54 2.32 14.03
C TRP A 3 -2.66 1.07 13.81
N VAL A 4 -2.10 0.50 14.89
CA VAL A 4 -1.28 -0.72 14.80
C VAL A 4 -2.13 -1.90 14.32
N GLN A 5 -3.40 -1.96 14.75
CA GLN A 5 -4.32 -2.97 14.29
C GLN A 5 -4.66 -2.80 12.80
N ALA A 6 -4.93 -1.57 12.34
CA ALA A 6 -5.18 -1.29 10.93
C ALA A 6 -3.98 -1.67 10.03
N ILE A 7 -2.75 -1.44 10.50
CA ILE A 7 -1.52 -1.87 9.81
C ILE A 7 -1.46 -3.40 9.68
N LYS A 8 -1.73 -4.12 10.78
CA LYS A 8 -1.73 -5.59 10.78
C LYS A 8 -2.79 -6.17 9.85
N GLU A 9 -3.98 -5.56 9.83
CA GLU A 9 -5.06 -5.95 8.92
C GLU A 9 -4.68 -5.77 7.44
N GLU A 10 -4.05 -4.64 7.09
CA GLU A 10 -3.55 -4.40 5.73
C GLU A 10 -2.45 -5.40 5.36
N MET A 11 -1.46 -5.62 6.23
CA MET A 11 -0.39 -6.62 5.97
C MET A 11 -0.97 -8.01 5.74
N LYS A 12 -1.92 -8.44 6.58
CA LYS A 12 -2.57 -9.75 6.43
C LYS A 12 -3.40 -9.84 5.13
N ALA A 13 -4.04 -8.74 4.72
CA ALA A 13 -4.76 -8.69 3.45
C ALA A 13 -3.80 -8.80 2.26
N LEU A 14 -2.65 -8.11 2.31
CA LEU A 14 -1.61 -8.21 1.31
C LEU A 14 -1.06 -9.64 1.22
N GLU A 15 -0.76 -10.29 2.35
CA GLU A 15 -0.31 -11.69 2.39
C GLU A 15 -1.35 -12.64 1.78
N LYS A 16 -2.64 -12.45 2.13
CA LYS A 16 -3.75 -13.25 1.61
C LYS A 16 -3.94 -13.10 0.10
N ASN A 17 -3.70 -11.92 -0.45
CA ASN A 17 -3.86 -11.68 -1.88
C ASN A 17 -2.78 -12.38 -2.71
N GLN A 18 -1.66 -12.81 -2.10
CA GLN A 18 -0.54 -13.47 -2.79
C GLN A 18 -0.02 -12.70 -4.02
N THR A 19 -0.20 -11.37 -4.02
CA THR A 19 0.19 -10.50 -5.14
C THR A 19 1.61 -9.96 -5.01
N TRP A 20 2.35 -10.33 -3.98
CA TRP A 20 3.71 -9.85 -3.72
C TRP A 20 4.55 -10.94 -3.06
N THR A 21 5.85 -10.89 -3.33
CA THR A 21 6.88 -11.71 -2.69
C THR A 21 8.00 -10.81 -2.18
N LEU A 22 8.59 -11.19 -1.05
CA LEU A 22 9.79 -10.55 -0.53
C LEU A 22 10.99 -11.10 -1.30
N GLU A 23 11.65 -10.24 -2.07
CA GLU A 23 12.84 -10.60 -2.84
C GLU A 23 14.01 -9.67 -2.48
N THR A 24 15.23 -10.19 -2.63
CA THR A 24 16.44 -9.37 -2.53
C THR A 24 16.53 -8.42 -3.71
N ILE A 25 17.01 -7.20 -3.44
CA ILE A 25 17.11 -6.17 -4.48
C ILE A 25 18.12 -6.65 -5.54
N PRO A 26 17.73 -6.74 -6.82
CA PRO A 26 18.65 -7.13 -7.88
C PRO A 26 19.83 -6.15 -7.99
N ARG A 27 21.00 -6.66 -8.33
CA ARG A 27 22.22 -5.84 -8.43
C ARG A 27 22.02 -4.72 -9.46
N GLY A 28 22.23 -3.47 -9.03
CA GLY A 28 22.10 -2.29 -9.89
C GLY A 28 20.69 -1.70 -9.98
N LYS A 29 19.68 -2.29 -9.32
CA LYS A 29 18.34 -1.69 -9.21
C LYS A 29 18.23 -0.85 -7.93
N LYS A 30 17.42 0.20 -8.00
CA LYS A 30 17.07 1.04 -6.85
C LYS A 30 15.70 0.63 -6.32
N THR A 31 15.55 0.58 -5.01
CA THR A 31 14.24 0.35 -4.40
C THR A 31 13.36 1.57 -4.52
N ILE A 32 12.06 1.30 -4.72
CA ILE A 32 11.04 2.33 -4.59
C ILE A 32 10.65 2.38 -3.12
N GLY A 33 10.76 3.57 -2.53
CA GLY A 33 10.31 3.76 -1.15
C GLY A 33 8.80 3.54 -1.04
N CYS A 34 8.31 3.15 0.14
CA CYS A 34 6.88 3.10 0.44
C CYS A 34 6.55 4.08 1.58
N ARG A 35 5.27 4.35 1.78
CA ARG A 35 4.76 5.08 2.94
C ARG A 35 3.42 4.52 3.38
N TRP A 36 3.13 4.66 4.67
CA TRP A 36 1.81 4.41 5.20
C TRP A 36 0.92 5.64 5.02
N VAL A 37 -0.32 5.41 4.58
CA VAL A 37 -1.39 6.40 4.53
C VAL A 37 -2.45 5.99 5.53
N PHE A 38 -2.76 6.91 6.45
CA PHE A 38 -3.72 6.70 7.51
C PHE A 38 -4.97 7.54 7.25
N THR A 39 -6.15 6.96 7.43
CA THR A 39 -7.43 7.64 7.26
C THR A 39 -8.43 7.13 8.29
N ILE A 40 -9.16 8.03 8.91
CA ILE A 40 -10.29 7.69 9.77
C ILE A 40 -11.55 7.74 8.91
N LYS A 41 -12.28 6.63 8.87
CA LYS A 41 -13.61 6.54 8.27
C LYS A 41 -14.64 6.88 9.34
N HIS A 42 -15.56 7.78 9.00
CA HIS A 42 -16.65 8.20 9.87
C HIS A 42 -17.96 7.69 9.29
N ASN A 43 -18.87 7.32 10.18
CA ASN A 43 -20.26 7.04 9.87
C ASN A 43 -21.00 8.34 9.48
N ALA A 44 -22.22 8.20 8.94
CA ALA A 44 -23.05 9.35 8.57
C ALA A 44 -23.42 10.25 9.76
N ASP A 45 -23.43 9.70 10.98
CA ASP A 45 -23.65 10.43 12.24
C ASP A 45 -22.38 11.12 12.78
N GLY A 46 -21.25 11.00 12.08
CA GLY A 46 -19.96 11.57 12.47
C GLY A 46 -19.17 10.72 13.47
N SER A 47 -19.70 9.59 13.93
CA SER A 47 -18.95 8.65 14.79
C SER A 47 -17.85 7.94 14.00
N ILE A 48 -16.81 7.46 14.68
CA ILE A 48 -15.70 6.75 14.00
C ILE A 48 -16.16 5.34 13.63
N GLU A 49 -16.26 5.09 12.33
CA GLU A 49 -16.53 3.76 11.77
C GLU A 49 -15.28 2.88 11.87
N ARG A 50 -14.15 3.34 11.30
CA ARG A 50 -12.93 2.53 11.21
C ARG A 50 -11.65 3.35 11.01
N TYR A 51 -10.56 2.84 11.58
CA TYR A 51 -9.21 3.27 11.26
C TYR A 51 -8.69 2.48 10.06
N LYS A 52 -8.34 3.17 8.98
CA LYS A 52 -7.84 2.56 7.74
C LYS A 52 -6.38 2.93 7.53
N ALA A 53 -5.53 1.93 7.37
CA ALA A 53 -4.13 2.09 6.99
C ALA A 53 -3.93 1.47 5.61
N ARG A 54 -3.13 2.11 4.75
CA ARG A 54 -2.74 1.61 3.43
C ARG A 54 -1.25 1.75 3.23
N LEU A 55 -0.60 0.70 2.73
CA LEU A 55 0.79 0.77 2.31
C LEU A 55 0.85 1.18 0.83
N VAL A 56 1.51 2.30 0.53
CA VAL A 56 1.53 2.87 -0.81
C VAL A 56 2.97 3.11 -1.27
N ALA A 57 3.28 2.67 -2.49
CA ALA A 57 4.56 2.95 -3.13
C ALA A 57 4.71 4.44 -3.47
N LYS A 58 5.91 4.98 -3.26
CA LYS A 58 6.31 6.35 -3.63
C LYS A 58 6.66 6.38 -5.12
N ARG A 59 5.66 6.14 -5.97
CA ARG A 59 5.81 5.94 -7.43
C ARG A 59 6.28 7.14 -8.24
N TYR A 60 6.55 8.29 -7.63
CA TYR A 60 6.98 9.49 -8.37
C TYR A 60 8.37 9.35 -9.01
N THR A 61 9.13 8.31 -8.64
CA THR A 61 10.44 7.99 -9.22
C THR A 61 10.40 6.88 -10.27
N GLN A 62 9.23 6.28 -10.55
CA GLN A 62 9.14 5.18 -11.50
C GLN A 62 9.17 5.69 -12.94
N THR A 63 9.99 5.06 -13.77
CA THR A 63 10.07 5.35 -15.21
C THR A 63 9.47 4.19 -16.01
N TYR A 64 8.53 4.50 -16.90
CA TYR A 64 7.95 3.52 -17.83
C TYR A 64 9.04 2.87 -18.69
N GLY A 65 8.98 1.54 -18.83
CA GLY A 65 9.97 0.75 -19.57
C GLY A 65 11.28 0.48 -18.82
N ILE A 66 11.44 1.00 -17.58
CA ILE A 66 12.59 0.72 -16.71
C ILE A 66 12.14 0.03 -15.42
N ASP A 67 11.11 0.59 -14.78
CA ASP A 67 10.61 0.16 -13.47
C ASP A 67 9.23 -0.51 -13.55
N TYR A 68 8.48 -0.29 -14.62
CA TYR A 68 7.18 -0.91 -14.88
C TYR A 68 6.87 -0.91 -16.38
N GLU A 69 6.10 -1.91 -16.82
CA GLU A 69 5.68 -2.09 -18.21
C GLU A 69 4.17 -1.88 -18.41
N GLU A 70 3.38 -1.95 -17.35
CA GLU A 70 1.91 -1.82 -17.40
C GLU A 70 1.38 -0.92 -16.29
N THR A 71 0.29 -0.20 -16.58
CA THR A 71 -0.36 0.70 -15.62
C THR A 71 -1.78 0.23 -15.36
N PHE A 72 -2.12 -0.06 -14.10
CA PHE A 72 -3.48 -0.45 -13.74
C PHE A 72 -4.30 0.78 -13.32
N ALA A 73 -5.47 0.95 -13.91
CA ALA A 73 -6.44 1.94 -13.45
C ALA A 73 -7.16 1.43 -12.19
N PRO A 74 -7.44 2.28 -11.19
CA PRO A 74 -8.25 1.88 -10.05
C PRO A 74 -9.66 1.55 -10.54
N VAL A 75 -10.13 0.33 -10.26
CA VAL A 75 -11.51 -0.08 -10.55
C VAL A 75 -12.45 0.71 -9.63
N ALA A 76 -13.44 1.38 -10.25
CA ALA A 76 -14.46 2.19 -9.59
C ALA A 76 -15.47 1.34 -8.80
#